data_AF-A0A1W9QFQ7-F1
#
_entry.id   AF-A0A1W9QFQ7-F1
#
_cell.length_a   1.000
_cell.length_b   1.000
_cell.length_c   1.000
_cell.angle_alpha   90.00
_cell.angle_beta   90.00
_cell.angle_gamma   90.00
#
_symmetry.space_group_name_H-M   'P 1'
#
loop_
_entity.id
_entity.type
_entity.pdbx_description
1 polymer ?
#
loop_
_entity_poly.entity_id
_entity_poly.type
_entity_poly.pdbx_seq_one_letter_code
_entity_poly.pdbx_strand_id
1 'polypeptide(L)'
;MVFVLLALSALGCAGRAYVLSLRAAHAPFVAGDYVFPSGIIQVSGSTIVVHDASAVTAEQQGSLVTFVIQGGGKLALMLPSADEASEAVRAFREGKERWLAAKPDDALERARLYCLCESGVPNPLAPTRPHPKPPLAPVIAVCAGVVVLAGLLGSGLALYRDTASEQALYQSATQKDSVEAYTSYLARGGKRPEVGAILLPRARLKQAIADGSIGAVIAFARENQGSKIQPEIDAALRAALLKELEVARKSGTLAALRDLQSRYEQVQLIAPELKAAQHAVYEAAYQSYLAQSAGDKALDEFVGHLLTYAETHGPRVEVRFFHDFPQDPQVLDSIVKKNEKYFLGARSLPSQYFLGAPAREREKALGERIVSKLSEMFPKDVLEFHLAPLPEKENEPPAEVTGPTLTISHKETLSGGFVGGAPKSMYLGATVRMDARFQLPSDRSHEYHFGAWKNPSYAIGEEKPTEIPKVYGRMMDDAFEQFFTEYLRKWSKKK
;
A
#
# COMPACT_ATOMS: atom_id res chain seq x y z
N MET A 1 46.77 9.23 7.94
CA MET A 1 48.09 9.91 7.84
C MET A 1 48.67 10.29 9.20
N VAL A 2 47.91 10.96 10.08
CA VAL A 2 48.37 11.39 11.42
C VAL A 2 48.90 10.24 12.30
N PHE A 3 48.19 9.11 12.37
CA PHE A 3 48.62 7.97 13.20
C PHE A 3 49.90 7.28 12.70
N VAL A 4 50.13 7.25 11.39
CA VAL A 4 51.36 6.71 10.80
C VAL A 4 52.54 7.62 11.12
N LEU A 5 52.35 8.93 11.06
CA LEU A 5 53.36 9.91 11.45
C LEU A 5 53.69 9.83 12.94
N LEU A 6 52.69 9.64 13.80
CA LEU A 6 52.90 9.42 15.24
C LEU A 6 53.66 8.12 15.52
N ALA A 7 53.29 7.01 14.88
CA ALA A 7 54.00 5.74 15.01
C ALA A 7 55.46 5.83 14.54
N LEU A 8 55.71 6.48 13.39
CA LEU A 8 57.06 6.71 12.87
C LEU A 8 57.87 7.63 13.78
N SER A 9 57.23 8.66 14.37
CA SER A 9 57.88 9.54 15.35
C SER A 9 58.25 8.81 16.64
N ALA A 10 57.37 7.94 17.16
CA ALA A 10 57.64 7.13 18.34
C ALA A 10 58.79 6.13 18.13
N LEU A 11 58.79 5.44 16.98
CA LEU A 11 59.90 4.57 16.55
C LEU A 11 61.21 5.35 16.37
N GLY A 12 61.14 6.53 15.75
CA GLY A 12 62.29 7.42 15.57
C GLY A 12 62.87 7.93 16.88
N CYS A 13 62.02 8.32 17.84
CA CYS A 13 62.43 8.73 19.18
C CYS A 13 63.06 7.58 19.97
N ALA A 14 62.45 6.39 19.96
CA ALA A 14 63.00 5.21 20.62
C ALA A 14 64.36 4.80 20.04
N GLY A 15 64.48 4.79 18.70
CA GLY A 15 65.74 4.52 18.01
C GLY A 15 66.82 5.56 18.32
N ARG A 16 66.47 6.86 18.30
CA ARG A 16 67.42 7.94 18.63
C ARG A 16 67.87 7.89 20.08
N ALA A 17 66.97 7.62 21.03
CA ALA A 17 67.31 7.44 22.44
C ALA A 17 68.28 6.26 22.63
N TYR A 18 68.03 5.15 21.95
CA TYR A 18 68.92 3.98 21.99
C TYR A 18 70.32 4.31 21.42
N VAL A 19 70.41 4.99 20.28
CA VAL A 19 71.69 5.42 19.69
C VAL A 19 72.46 6.38 20.61
N LEU A 20 71.78 7.33 21.25
CA LEU A 20 72.41 8.26 22.19
C LEU A 20 72.95 7.51 23.43
N SER A 21 72.21 6.54 23.94
CA SER A 21 72.65 5.72 25.07
C SER A 21 73.87 4.84 24.72
N LEU A 22 73.94 4.31 23.49
CA LEU A 22 75.12 3.61 23.00
C LEU A 22 76.34 4.51 22.89
N ARG A 23 76.17 5.74 22.39
CA ARG A 23 77.26 6.73 22.29
C ARG A 23 77.79 7.14 23.66
N ALA A 24 76.90 7.32 24.65
CA ALA A 24 77.31 7.61 26.02
C ALA A 24 78.09 6.46 26.66
N ALA A 25 77.75 5.20 26.34
CA ALA A 25 78.47 4.03 26.83
C ALA A 25 79.91 3.89 26.30
N HIS A 26 80.28 4.64 25.26
CA HIS A 26 81.64 4.67 24.70
C HIS A 26 82.57 5.71 25.32
N ALA A 27 82.06 6.61 26.18
CA ALA A 27 82.92 7.53 26.91
C ALA A 27 83.75 6.78 27.97
N PRO A 28 85.01 7.19 28.24
CA PRO A 28 85.83 6.57 29.28
C PRO A 28 85.31 6.83 30.70
N PHE A 29 84.56 7.91 30.93
CA PHE A 29 84.02 8.29 32.23
C PHE A 29 82.49 8.31 32.21
N VAL A 30 81.86 8.02 33.37
CA VAL A 30 80.44 8.31 33.57
C VAL A 30 80.25 9.82 33.48
N ALA A 31 79.13 10.29 32.93
CA ALA A 31 78.78 11.70 32.96
C ALA A 31 78.85 12.25 34.39
N GLY A 32 79.62 13.32 34.59
CA GLY A 32 79.96 13.87 35.90
C GLY A 32 81.23 14.72 35.87
N ASP A 33 81.52 15.37 37.00
CA ASP A 33 82.67 16.26 37.18
C ASP A 33 83.70 15.61 38.11
N TYR A 34 84.95 15.54 37.67
CA TYR A 34 86.05 14.87 38.35
C TYR A 34 87.19 15.86 38.62
N VAL A 35 87.75 15.81 39.83
CA VAL A 35 88.85 16.69 40.24
C VAL A 35 90.14 15.88 40.34
N PHE A 36 91.19 16.36 39.68
CA PHE A 36 92.53 15.80 39.71
C PHE A 36 93.55 16.90 40.04
N PRO A 37 94.74 16.57 40.56
CA PRO A 37 95.82 17.55 40.74
C PRO A 37 96.17 18.35 39.49
N SER A 38 96.01 17.74 38.31
CA SER A 38 96.24 18.36 37.00
C SER A 38 95.10 19.28 36.51
N GLY A 39 93.93 19.28 37.16
CA GLY A 39 92.78 20.07 36.74
C GLY A 39 91.42 19.40 36.97
N ILE A 40 90.37 19.94 36.34
CA ILE A 40 89.00 19.43 36.45
C ILE A 40 88.58 18.85 35.09
N ILE A 41 87.99 17.65 35.11
CA ILE A 41 87.43 16.99 33.93
C ILE A 41 85.91 16.95 34.08
N GLN A 42 85.19 17.57 33.15
CA GLN A 42 83.73 17.54 33.09
C GLN A 42 83.29 16.67 31.93
N VAL A 43 82.40 15.72 32.20
CA VAL A 43 81.97 14.70 31.23
C VAL A 43 80.46 14.81 31.06
N SER A 44 80.03 15.12 29.84
CA SER A 44 78.61 15.22 29.47
C SER A 44 78.32 14.37 28.24
N GLY A 45 77.71 13.21 28.45
CA GLY A 45 77.45 12.24 27.39
C GLY A 45 78.75 11.72 26.76
N SER A 46 78.99 12.05 25.49
CA SER A 46 80.21 11.69 24.76
C SER A 46 81.27 12.79 24.72
N THR A 47 81.04 13.93 25.37
CA THR A 47 81.94 15.09 25.34
C THR A 47 82.69 15.21 26.66
N ILE A 48 84.01 15.37 26.57
CA ILE A 48 84.90 15.57 27.72
C ILE A 48 85.52 16.96 27.59
N VAL A 49 85.34 17.78 28.62
CA VAL A 49 85.96 19.11 28.73
C VAL A 49 86.98 19.05 29.87
N VAL A 50 88.22 19.44 29.57
CA VAL A 50 89.32 19.44 30.54
C VAL A 50 89.73 20.88 30.83
N HIS A 51 89.70 21.26 32.10
CA HIS A 51 90.17 22.54 32.60
C HIS A 51 91.50 22.35 33.32
N ASP A 52 92.57 22.94 32.79
CA ASP A 52 93.92 22.78 33.34
C ASP A 52 94.06 23.40 34.75
N ALA A 53 94.88 22.80 35.61
CA ALA A 53 95.10 23.25 36.98
C ALA A 53 95.56 24.72 37.08
N SER A 54 96.28 25.24 36.09
CA SER A 54 96.68 26.66 36.05
C SER A 54 95.49 27.61 36.16
N ALA A 55 94.36 27.24 35.56
CA ALA A 55 93.12 28.01 35.52
C ALA A 55 92.19 27.73 36.72
N VAL A 56 92.57 26.86 37.67
CA VAL A 56 91.70 26.45 38.79
C VAL A 56 92.26 26.94 40.13
N THR A 57 91.42 27.59 40.93
CA THR A 57 91.71 27.96 42.33
C THR A 57 90.81 27.20 43.29
N ALA A 58 91.36 26.75 44.41
CA ALA A 58 90.63 26.03 45.44
C ALA A 58 90.44 26.91 46.69
N GLU A 59 89.18 27.16 47.04
CA GLU A 59 88.75 27.93 48.21
C GLU A 59 88.01 27.02 49.19
N GLN A 60 88.27 27.19 50.49
CA GLN A 60 87.64 26.42 51.56
C GLN A 60 86.73 27.32 52.40
N GLN A 61 85.51 26.84 52.69
CA GLN A 61 84.61 27.42 53.68
C GLN A 61 84.08 26.30 54.58
N GLY A 62 84.67 26.13 55.77
CA GLY A 62 84.34 25.02 56.66
C GLY A 62 84.64 23.66 56.00
N SER A 63 83.61 22.82 55.85
CA SER A 63 83.68 21.52 55.19
C SER A 63 83.41 21.56 53.68
N LEU A 64 83.09 22.72 53.11
CA LEU A 64 82.85 22.90 51.68
C LEU A 64 84.14 23.34 50.97
N VAL A 65 84.51 22.62 49.92
CA VAL A 65 85.61 23.00 49.01
C VAL A 65 85.02 23.44 47.68
N THR A 66 85.32 24.67 47.27
CA THR A 66 84.90 25.20 45.98
C THR A 66 86.11 25.38 45.08
N PHE A 67 86.08 24.72 43.93
CA PHE A 67 87.04 24.92 42.85
C PHE A 67 86.48 25.93 41.86
N VAL A 68 87.14 27.08 41.75
CA VAL A 68 86.76 28.17 40.85
C VAL A 68 87.63 28.10 39.61
N ILE A 69 86.99 28.02 38.45
CA ILE A 69 87.65 27.93 37.14
C ILE A 69 87.67 29.33 36.52
N GLN A 70 88.86 29.80 36.12
CA GLN A 70 89.01 31.06 35.39
C GLN A 70 88.23 30.99 34.08
N GLY A 71 87.26 31.90 33.90
CA GLY A 71 86.35 31.90 32.76
C GLY A 71 84.90 31.53 33.07
N GLY A 72 84.55 31.24 34.34
CA GLY A 72 83.15 31.26 34.79
C GLY A 72 82.51 29.92 35.17
N GLY A 73 83.28 28.96 35.71
CA GLY A 73 82.76 27.70 36.28
C GLY A 73 83.08 27.57 37.77
N LYS A 74 82.19 26.93 38.55
CA LYS A 74 82.46 26.56 39.95
C LYS A 74 82.03 25.13 40.19
N LEU A 75 82.91 24.33 40.78
CA LEU A 75 82.60 22.99 41.27
C LEU A 75 82.69 22.99 42.80
N ALA A 76 81.61 22.64 43.47
CA ALA A 76 81.56 22.62 44.92
C ALA A 76 81.46 21.17 45.41
N LEU A 77 82.42 20.77 46.25
CA LEU A 77 82.47 19.45 46.88
C LEU A 77 82.30 19.62 48.39
N MET A 78 81.24 19.02 48.93
CA MET A 78 81.03 18.96 50.37
C MET A 78 81.78 17.74 50.91
N LEU A 79 82.71 17.97 51.85
CA LEU A 79 83.47 16.90 52.49
C LEU A 79 82.95 16.63 53.91
N PRO A 80 83.19 15.44 54.47
CA PRO A 80 82.69 15.03 55.79
C PRO A 80 83.11 15.94 56.95
N SER A 81 84.30 16.54 56.90
CA SER A 81 84.82 17.40 57.96
C SER A 81 85.63 18.59 57.42
N ALA A 82 85.82 19.62 58.24
CA ALA A 82 86.65 20.77 57.90
C ALA A 82 88.15 20.40 57.80
N ASP A 83 88.59 19.39 58.56
CA ASP A 83 89.96 18.88 58.53
C ASP A 83 90.25 18.14 57.21
N GLU A 84 89.33 17.27 56.77
CA GLU A 84 89.42 16.60 55.47
C GLU A 84 89.32 17.61 54.31
N ALA A 85 88.51 18.65 54.44
CA ALA A 85 88.46 19.73 53.47
C ALA A 85 89.78 20.51 53.38
N SER A 86 90.43 20.76 54.52
CA SER A 86 91.74 21.39 54.56
C SER A 86 92.82 20.50 53.93
N GLU A 87 92.79 19.20 54.24
CA GLU A 87 93.71 18.22 53.67
C GLU A 87 93.52 18.07 52.16
N ALA A 88 92.28 18.03 51.66
CA ALA A 88 91.97 17.95 50.23
C ALA A 88 92.45 19.21 49.47
N VAL A 89 92.24 20.41 50.03
CA VAL A 89 92.74 21.66 49.43
C VAL A 89 94.27 21.71 49.44
N ARG A 90 94.90 21.25 50.52
CA ARG A 90 96.37 21.14 50.62
C ARG A 90 96.90 20.16 49.57
N ALA A 91 96.36 18.95 49.50
CA ALA A 91 96.75 17.92 48.55
C ALA A 91 96.56 18.39 47.09
N PHE A 92 95.48 19.12 46.80
CA PHE A 92 95.27 19.73 45.49
C PHE A 92 96.31 20.80 45.17
N ARG A 93 96.66 21.70 46.12
CA ARG A 93 97.68 22.74 45.89
C ARG A 93 99.07 22.15 45.70
N GLU A 94 99.47 21.23 46.57
CA GLU A 94 100.75 20.51 46.45
C GLU A 94 100.82 19.72 45.14
N GLY A 95 99.74 19.03 44.79
CA GLY A 95 99.61 18.30 43.53
C GLY A 95 99.63 19.22 42.30
N LYS A 96 99.01 20.39 42.37
CA LYS A 96 99.03 21.43 41.32
C LYS A 96 100.45 21.98 41.13
N GLU A 97 101.17 22.25 42.21
CA GLU A 97 102.57 22.69 42.13
C GLU A 97 103.46 21.63 41.47
N ARG A 98 103.27 20.35 41.82
CA ARG A 98 103.94 19.22 41.15
C ARG A 98 103.57 19.11 39.68
N TRP A 99 102.30 19.30 39.32
CA TRP A 99 101.86 19.30 37.93
C TRP A 99 102.49 20.42 37.11
N LEU A 100 102.55 21.63 37.65
CA LEU A 100 103.15 22.80 36.99
C LEU A 100 104.67 22.68 36.88
N ALA A 101 105.33 22.00 37.82
CA ALA A 101 106.77 21.75 37.79
C ALA A 101 107.18 20.55 36.92
N ALA A 102 106.25 19.62 36.65
CA ALA A 102 106.53 18.41 35.87
C ALA A 102 106.81 18.73 34.40
N LYS A 103 107.95 18.25 33.89
CA LYS A 103 108.31 18.40 32.47
C LYS A 103 107.46 17.46 31.59
N PRO A 104 107.21 17.81 30.31
CA PRO A 104 106.47 16.94 29.38
C PRO A 104 107.05 15.53 29.24
N ASP A 105 108.38 15.38 29.33
CA ASP A 105 109.08 14.11 29.12
C ASP A 105 108.97 13.13 30.29
N ASP A 106 108.46 13.57 31.44
CA ASP A 106 108.34 12.75 32.66
C ASP A 106 106.95 12.09 32.74
N ALA A 107 106.67 11.21 31.78
CA ALA A 107 105.34 10.66 31.53
C ALA A 107 104.77 9.88 32.73
N LEU A 108 105.61 9.20 33.52
CA LEU A 108 105.19 8.42 34.67
C LEU A 108 104.69 9.31 35.82
N GLU A 109 105.38 10.44 36.06
CA GLU A 109 105.00 11.39 37.09
C GLU A 109 103.73 12.16 36.69
N ARG A 110 103.58 12.50 35.41
CA ARG A 110 102.35 13.09 34.88
C ARG A 110 101.14 12.14 34.98
N ALA A 111 101.33 10.84 34.74
CA ALA A 111 100.24 9.87 34.87
C ALA A 111 99.74 9.68 36.30
N ARG A 112 100.56 9.94 37.32
CA ARG A 112 100.13 9.93 38.73
C ARG A 112 99.25 11.12 39.10
N LEU A 113 99.31 12.20 38.32
CA LEU A 113 98.60 13.45 38.58
C LEU A 113 97.42 13.66 37.62
N TYR A 114 97.45 13.00 36.46
CA TYR A 114 96.43 13.10 35.42
C TYR A 114 96.04 11.72 34.86
N CYS A 115 94.75 11.41 34.90
CA CYS A 115 94.18 10.11 34.51
C CYS A 115 94.23 9.83 33.00
N LEU A 116 94.29 10.87 32.15
CA LEU A 116 94.32 10.72 30.68
C LEU A 116 95.74 10.84 30.10
N CYS A 117 96.78 10.86 30.94
CA CYS A 117 98.16 10.85 30.46
C CYS A 117 98.56 9.44 30.02
N GLU A 118 99.08 9.30 28.80
CA GLU A 118 99.66 8.04 28.32
C GLU A 118 101.09 7.88 28.87
N SER A 119 101.31 6.89 29.73
CA SER A 119 102.62 6.58 30.32
C SER A 119 103.13 5.16 30.03
N GLY A 120 102.39 4.38 29.22
CA GLY A 120 102.72 2.99 28.90
C GLY A 120 102.50 1.99 30.04
N VAL A 121 102.11 2.44 31.24
CA VAL A 121 101.73 1.61 32.39
C VAL A 121 100.27 1.87 32.78
N PRO A 122 99.55 0.89 33.36
CA PRO A 122 98.16 1.10 33.79
C PRO A 122 98.06 2.24 34.79
N ASN A 123 97.28 3.28 34.44
CA ASN A 123 97.08 4.42 35.31
C ASN A 123 96.09 4.05 36.44
N PRO A 124 96.48 4.14 37.73
CA PRO A 124 95.58 3.83 38.83
C PRO A 124 94.39 4.79 38.95
N LEU A 125 94.46 5.96 38.29
CA LEU A 125 93.39 6.96 38.25
C LEU A 125 92.45 6.78 37.05
N ALA A 126 92.76 5.88 36.11
CA ALA A 126 91.89 5.59 34.97
C ALA A 126 90.78 4.59 35.37
N PRO A 127 89.54 4.79 34.90
CA PRO A 127 88.44 3.87 35.17
C PRO A 127 88.69 2.49 34.53
N THR A 128 88.54 1.42 35.32
CA THR A 128 88.83 0.04 34.90
C THR A 128 87.61 -0.77 34.49
N ARG A 129 86.39 -0.26 34.70
CA ARG A 129 85.14 -0.97 34.40
C ARG A 129 84.46 -0.38 33.16
N PRO A 130 84.17 -1.17 32.12
CA PRO A 130 83.38 -0.70 30.97
C PRO A 130 81.93 -0.43 31.38
N HIS A 131 81.30 0.56 30.75
CA HIS A 131 79.89 0.89 31.00
C HIS A 131 78.94 -0.25 30.57
N PRO A 132 77.85 -0.52 31.32
CA PRO A 132 76.84 -1.49 30.92
C PRO A 132 76.14 -1.04 29.63
N LYS A 133 75.94 -1.97 28.69
CA LYS A 133 75.19 -1.69 27.46
C LYS A 133 73.71 -1.41 27.76
N PRO A 134 73.05 -0.49 27.04
CA PRO A 134 71.64 -0.19 27.24
C PRO A 134 70.75 -1.40 26.89
N PRO A 135 69.69 -1.70 27.68
CA PRO A 135 68.80 -2.84 27.44
C PRO A 135 67.92 -2.61 26.19
N LEU A 136 67.70 -3.68 25.41
CA LEU A 136 66.84 -3.67 24.20
C LEU A 136 65.33 -3.75 24.50
N ALA A 137 64.95 -4.21 25.69
CA ALA A 137 63.56 -4.42 26.09
C ALA A 137 62.61 -3.21 25.87
N PRO A 138 62.95 -1.96 26.23
CA PRO A 138 62.06 -0.81 26.01
C PRO A 138 61.80 -0.54 24.52
N VAL A 139 62.79 -0.78 23.64
CA VAL A 139 62.62 -0.59 22.19
C VAL A 139 61.67 -1.62 21.62
N ILE A 140 61.79 -2.88 22.04
CA ILE A 140 60.91 -3.98 21.61
C ILE A 140 59.46 -3.73 22.06
N ALA A 141 59.25 -3.25 23.30
CA ALA A 141 57.92 -2.95 23.82
C ALA A 141 57.21 -1.85 23.01
N VAL A 142 57.93 -0.79 22.62
CA VAL A 142 57.38 0.28 21.76
C VAL A 142 56.98 -0.28 20.39
N CYS A 143 57.81 -1.14 19.79
CA CYS A 143 57.50 -1.75 18.49
C CYS A 143 56.23 -2.62 18.57
N ALA A 144 56.11 -3.47 19.61
CA ALA A 144 54.94 -4.32 19.80
C ALA A 144 53.65 -3.50 20.00
N GLY A 145 53.71 -2.41 20.78
CA GLY A 145 52.58 -1.51 21.00
C GLY A 145 52.07 -0.85 19.71
N VAL A 146 52.98 -0.44 18.81
CA VAL A 146 52.62 0.15 17.51
C VAL A 146 51.88 -0.86 16.62
N VAL A 147 52.32 -2.12 16.57
CA VAL A 147 51.70 -3.17 15.75
C VAL A 147 50.27 -3.47 16.22
N VAL A 148 50.06 -3.62 17.52
CA VAL A 148 48.73 -3.87 18.09
C VAL A 148 47.77 -2.71 17.80
N LEU A 149 48.23 -1.47 17.99
CA LEU A 149 47.42 -0.28 17.72
C LEU A 149 47.04 -0.19 16.23
N ALA A 150 47.97 -0.50 15.33
CA ALA A 150 47.71 -0.53 13.89
C ALA A 150 46.65 -1.58 13.51
N GLY A 151 46.71 -2.78 14.11
CA GLY A 151 45.72 -3.84 13.89
C GLY A 151 44.32 -3.46 14.36
N LEU A 152 44.21 -2.84 15.55
CA LEU A 152 42.94 -2.37 16.10
C LEU A 152 42.32 -1.26 15.24
N LEU A 153 43.12 -0.26 14.87
CA LEU A 153 42.66 0.85 14.03
C LEU A 153 42.27 0.39 12.62
N GLY A 154 43.05 -0.52 12.02
CA GLY A 154 42.75 -1.08 10.71
C GLY A 154 41.42 -1.83 10.68
N SER A 155 41.18 -2.67 11.71
CA SER A 155 39.92 -3.42 11.83
C SER A 155 38.72 -2.49 12.06
N GLY A 156 38.88 -1.48 12.93
CA GLY A 156 37.83 -0.49 13.17
C GLY A 156 37.48 0.33 11.91
N LEU A 157 38.48 0.76 11.14
CA LEU A 157 38.28 1.48 9.88
C LEU A 157 37.59 0.63 8.81
N ALA A 158 37.90 -0.66 8.73
CA ALA A 158 37.23 -1.57 7.81
C ALA A 158 35.74 -1.72 8.14
N LEU A 159 35.39 -1.96 9.40
CA LEU A 159 34.00 -2.04 9.86
C LEU A 159 33.25 -0.72 9.61
N TYR A 160 33.88 0.41 9.92
CA TYR A 160 33.30 1.72 9.65
C TYR A 160 33.04 1.93 8.15
N ARG A 161 34.02 1.64 7.28
CA ARG A 161 33.87 1.75 5.83
C ARG A 161 32.71 0.91 5.32
N ASP A 162 32.58 -0.32 5.80
CA ASP A 162 31.52 -1.23 5.35
C ASP A 162 30.13 -0.75 5.81
N THR A 163 30.01 -0.22 7.03
CA THR A 163 28.75 0.40 7.50
C THR A 163 28.39 1.68 6.76
N ALA A 164 29.36 2.56 6.50
CA ALA A 164 29.15 3.79 5.75
C ALA A 164 28.76 3.51 4.30
N SER A 165 29.37 2.49 3.69
CA SER A 165 29.02 2.06 2.34
C SER A 165 27.61 1.45 2.27
N GLU A 166 27.20 0.66 3.25
CA GLU A 166 25.83 0.13 3.35
C GLU A 166 24.81 1.27 3.46
N GLN A 167 25.09 2.25 4.32
CA GLN A 167 24.19 3.38 4.55
C GLN A 167 24.07 4.28 3.31
N ALA A 168 25.16 4.51 2.58
CA ALA A 168 25.13 5.25 1.31
C ALA A 168 24.31 4.51 0.24
N LEU A 169 24.45 3.19 0.13
CA LEU A 169 23.65 2.37 -0.79
C LEU A 169 22.16 2.40 -0.42
N TYR A 170 21.83 2.30 0.87
CA TYR A 170 20.47 2.39 1.37
C TYR A 170 19.85 3.76 1.08
N GLN A 171 20.55 4.85 1.41
CA GLN A 171 20.10 6.22 1.16
C GLN A 171 19.84 6.45 -0.34
N SER A 172 20.76 6.02 -1.20
CA SER A 172 20.59 6.13 -2.66
C SER A 172 19.36 5.38 -3.16
N ALA A 173 19.10 4.18 -2.64
CA ALA A 173 17.90 3.41 -3.00
C ALA A 173 16.61 4.10 -2.53
N THR A 174 16.58 4.56 -1.27
CA THR A 174 15.41 5.26 -0.71
C THR A 174 15.12 6.61 -1.37
N GLN A 175 16.14 7.32 -1.87
CA GLN A 175 15.95 8.57 -2.62
C GLN A 175 15.28 8.35 -3.97
N LYS A 176 15.55 7.21 -4.63
CA LYS A 176 14.95 6.86 -5.92
C LYS A 176 13.57 6.21 -5.78
N ASP A 177 13.32 5.51 -4.66
CA ASP A 177 12.05 4.85 -4.30
C ASP A 177 11.41 4.03 -5.45
N SER A 178 12.23 3.29 -6.20
CA SER A 178 11.80 2.49 -7.35
C SER A 178 12.16 1.01 -7.21
N VAL A 179 11.47 0.15 -7.95
CA VAL A 179 11.71 -1.30 -7.95
C VAL A 179 13.15 -1.62 -8.39
N GLU A 180 13.64 -0.93 -9.42
CA GLU A 180 15.02 -1.05 -9.91
C GLU A 180 16.06 -0.65 -8.85
N ALA A 181 15.78 0.42 -8.09
CA ALA A 181 16.68 0.89 -7.06
C ALA A 181 16.79 -0.11 -5.89
N TYR A 182 15.67 -0.65 -5.42
CA TYR A 182 15.66 -1.63 -4.32
C TYR A 182 16.19 -3.01 -4.76
N THR A 183 15.91 -3.46 -5.99
CA THR A 183 16.51 -4.68 -6.54
C THR A 183 18.03 -4.55 -6.71
N SER A 184 18.51 -3.40 -7.21
CA SER A 184 19.94 -3.14 -7.28
C SER A 184 20.60 -3.05 -5.90
N TYR A 185 19.92 -2.57 -4.87
CA TYR A 185 20.43 -2.57 -3.49
C TYR A 185 20.63 -3.99 -2.97
N LEU A 186 19.63 -4.86 -3.15
CA LEU A 186 19.70 -6.26 -2.73
C LEU A 186 20.78 -7.03 -3.52
N ALA A 187 20.87 -6.81 -4.83
CA ALA A 187 21.89 -7.44 -5.68
C ALA A 187 23.34 -7.05 -5.31
N ARG A 188 23.54 -5.84 -4.74
CA ARG A 188 24.84 -5.37 -4.25
C ARG A 188 25.18 -5.84 -2.83
N GLY A 189 24.38 -6.75 -2.25
CA GLY A 189 24.63 -7.32 -0.92
C GLY A 189 24.07 -6.49 0.24
N GLY A 190 23.02 -5.70 0.00
CA GLY A 190 22.32 -4.95 1.05
C GLY A 190 21.84 -5.84 2.20
N LYS A 191 22.03 -5.38 3.44
CA LYS A 191 21.83 -6.19 4.65
C LYS A 191 20.50 -5.94 5.37
N ARG A 192 19.70 -4.96 4.94
CA ARG A 192 18.46 -4.55 5.64
C ARG A 192 17.25 -5.40 5.23
N PRO A 193 16.60 -6.12 6.17
CA PRO A 193 15.45 -6.97 5.87
C PRO A 193 14.19 -6.18 5.48
N GLU A 194 14.06 -4.93 5.93
CA GLU A 194 12.94 -4.05 5.61
C GLU A 194 12.82 -3.73 4.11
N VAL A 195 13.95 -3.72 3.39
CA VAL A 195 13.96 -3.44 1.95
C VAL A 195 13.26 -4.55 1.18
N GLY A 196 13.54 -5.81 1.51
CA GLY A 196 12.90 -6.96 0.86
C GLY A 196 11.46 -7.17 1.33
N ALA A 197 11.19 -6.94 2.63
CA ALA A 197 9.89 -7.26 3.21
C ALA A 197 8.81 -6.18 3.04
N ILE A 198 9.20 -4.91 2.87
CA ILE A 198 8.28 -3.76 2.87
C ILE A 198 8.54 -2.84 1.67
N LEU A 199 9.75 -2.30 1.52
CA LEU A 199 10.00 -1.23 0.55
C LEU A 199 9.91 -1.71 -0.91
N LEU A 200 10.48 -2.88 -1.22
CA LEU A 200 10.41 -3.46 -2.54
C LEU A 200 8.96 -3.83 -2.94
N PRO A 201 8.18 -4.56 -2.12
CA PRO A 201 6.76 -4.79 -2.38
C PRO A 201 5.97 -3.50 -2.55
N ARG A 202 6.22 -2.46 -1.72
CA ARG A 202 5.52 -1.17 -1.82
C ARG A 202 5.84 -0.44 -3.11
N ALA A 203 7.10 -0.45 -3.56
CA ALA A 203 7.48 0.13 -4.85
C ALA A 203 6.83 -0.62 -6.03
N ARG A 204 6.73 -1.95 -5.95
CA ARG A 204 6.00 -2.76 -6.96
C ARG A 204 4.51 -2.47 -6.96
N LEU A 205 3.89 -2.30 -5.79
CA LEU A 205 2.49 -1.88 -5.69
C LEU A 205 2.27 -0.51 -6.34
N LYS A 206 3.16 0.47 -6.08
CA LYS A 206 3.11 1.79 -6.74
C LYS A 206 3.20 1.67 -8.27
N GLN A 207 4.06 0.78 -8.76
CA GLN A 207 4.18 0.53 -10.21
C GLN A 207 2.89 -0.09 -10.77
N ALA A 208 2.32 -1.11 -10.12
CA ALA A 208 1.05 -1.70 -10.53
C ALA A 208 -0.12 -0.71 -10.52
N ILE A 209 -0.13 0.25 -9.58
CA ILE A 209 -1.09 1.35 -9.55
C ILE A 209 -0.85 2.31 -10.73
N ALA A 210 0.41 2.63 -11.03
CA ALA A 210 0.77 3.53 -12.13
C ALA A 210 0.43 2.96 -13.51
N ASP A 211 0.49 1.63 -13.68
CA ASP A 211 0.05 0.94 -14.90
C ASP A 211 -1.45 1.13 -15.17
N GLY A 212 -2.24 1.55 -14.16
CA GLY A 212 -3.63 1.94 -14.29
C GLY A 212 -4.62 0.80 -14.56
N SER A 213 -4.13 -0.44 -14.67
CA SER A 213 -4.93 -1.65 -14.87
C SER A 213 -5.25 -2.30 -13.54
N ILE A 214 -6.54 -2.50 -13.25
CA ILE A 214 -6.98 -3.24 -12.07
C ILE A 214 -6.47 -4.69 -12.08
N GLY A 215 -6.27 -5.28 -13.26
CA GLY A 215 -5.70 -6.62 -13.42
C GLY A 215 -4.27 -6.71 -12.87
N ALA A 216 -3.46 -5.65 -13.01
CA ALA A 216 -2.11 -5.59 -12.47
C ALA A 216 -2.13 -5.57 -10.92
N VAL A 217 -3.04 -4.80 -10.33
CA VAL A 217 -3.23 -4.74 -8.87
C VAL A 217 -3.76 -6.07 -8.32
N ILE A 218 -4.70 -6.72 -9.01
CA ILE A 218 -5.22 -8.04 -8.63
C ILE A 218 -4.14 -9.12 -8.72
N ALA A 219 -3.34 -9.13 -9.79
CA ALA A 219 -2.22 -10.05 -9.95
C ALA A 219 -1.21 -9.86 -8.82
N PHE A 220 -0.83 -8.62 -8.52
CA PHE A 220 0.07 -8.29 -7.42
C PHE A 220 -0.48 -8.73 -6.06
N ALA A 221 -1.77 -8.50 -5.79
CA ALA A 221 -2.44 -8.91 -4.56
C ALA A 221 -2.46 -10.43 -4.39
N ARG A 222 -2.64 -11.18 -5.48
CA ARG A 222 -2.61 -12.65 -5.48
C ARG A 222 -1.20 -13.19 -5.21
N GLU A 223 -0.17 -12.56 -5.77
CA GLU A 223 1.22 -12.98 -5.57
C GLU A 223 1.78 -12.65 -4.18
N ASN A 224 1.25 -11.62 -3.52
CA ASN A 224 1.79 -11.08 -2.25
C ASN A 224 0.84 -11.26 -1.06
N GLN A 225 0.03 -12.32 -1.08
CA GLN A 225 -0.88 -12.67 0.03
C GLN A 225 -0.10 -12.88 1.33
N GLY A 226 -0.51 -12.21 2.40
CA GLY A 226 0.13 -12.32 3.72
C GLY A 226 1.43 -11.52 3.87
N SER A 227 1.72 -10.63 2.91
CA SER A 227 2.84 -9.70 3.03
C SER A 227 2.60 -8.67 4.15
N LYS A 228 3.68 -8.06 4.66
CA LYS A 228 3.58 -7.00 5.68
C LYS A 228 2.86 -5.73 5.19
N ILE A 229 2.65 -5.60 3.87
CA ILE A 229 1.96 -4.47 3.25
C ILE A 229 0.52 -4.81 2.84
N GLN A 230 -0.05 -5.91 3.33
CA GLN A 230 -1.44 -6.30 3.06
C GLN A 230 -2.46 -5.15 3.19
N PRO A 231 -2.45 -4.30 4.24
CA PRO A 231 -3.41 -3.19 4.35
C PRO A 231 -3.28 -2.17 3.20
N GLU A 232 -2.09 -1.97 2.65
CA GLU A 232 -1.86 -1.07 1.50
C GLU A 232 -2.34 -1.72 0.20
N ILE A 233 -2.14 -3.03 0.05
CA ILE A 233 -2.65 -3.81 -1.08
C ILE A 233 -4.19 -3.75 -1.10
N ASP A 234 -4.83 -4.01 0.04
CA ASP A 234 -6.29 -4.01 0.15
C ASP A 234 -6.87 -2.61 -0.13
N ALA A 235 -6.21 -1.56 0.36
CA ALA A 235 -6.59 -0.17 0.08
C ALA A 235 -6.45 0.17 -1.41
N ALA A 236 -5.35 -0.23 -2.06
CA ALA A 236 -5.13 -0.01 -3.48
C ALA A 236 -6.13 -0.78 -4.35
N LEU A 237 -6.42 -2.04 -3.99
CA LEU A 237 -7.41 -2.87 -4.66
C LEU A 237 -8.82 -2.26 -4.54
N ARG A 238 -9.21 -1.82 -3.34
CA ARG A 238 -10.48 -1.11 -3.14
C ARG A 238 -10.55 0.17 -3.98
N ALA A 239 -9.49 0.98 -4.00
CA ALA A 239 -9.46 2.21 -4.80
C ALA A 239 -9.60 1.93 -6.31
N ALA A 240 -8.95 0.88 -6.81
CA ALA A 240 -9.08 0.46 -8.20
C ALA A 240 -10.51 -0.03 -8.51
N LEU A 241 -11.10 -0.85 -7.64
CA LEU A 241 -12.48 -1.32 -7.77
C LEU A 241 -13.49 -0.17 -7.76
N LEU A 242 -13.31 0.84 -6.89
CA LEU A 242 -14.16 2.03 -6.86
C LEU A 242 -14.06 2.84 -8.16
N LYS A 243 -12.88 2.93 -8.78
CA LYS A 243 -12.70 3.60 -10.07
C LYS A 243 -13.47 2.89 -11.19
N GLU A 244 -13.42 1.56 -11.23
CA GLU A 244 -14.20 0.75 -12.17
C GLU A 244 -15.71 0.85 -11.88
N LEU A 245 -16.11 0.89 -10.62
CA LEU A 245 -17.51 1.12 -10.23
C LEU A 245 -18.01 2.47 -10.73
N GLU A 246 -17.21 3.53 -10.65
CA GLU A 246 -17.58 4.84 -11.20
C GLU A 246 -17.73 4.82 -12.73
N VAL A 247 -16.94 4.01 -13.44
CA VAL A 247 -17.12 3.79 -14.89
C VAL A 247 -18.44 3.06 -15.15
N ALA A 248 -18.73 1.99 -14.41
CA ALA A 248 -19.99 1.26 -14.54
C ALA A 248 -21.20 2.14 -14.17
N ARG A 249 -21.09 2.96 -13.13
CA ARG A 249 -22.11 3.91 -12.69
C ARG A 249 -22.45 4.93 -13.77
N LYS A 250 -21.47 5.43 -14.52
CA LYS A 250 -21.70 6.35 -15.66
C LYS A 250 -22.53 5.74 -16.78
N SER A 251 -22.52 4.41 -16.94
CA SER A 251 -23.41 3.74 -17.90
C SER A 251 -24.88 3.79 -17.48
N GLY A 252 -25.16 3.90 -16.18
CA GLY A 252 -26.51 3.98 -15.62
C GLY A 252 -27.34 2.70 -15.72
N THR A 253 -26.73 1.54 -16.02
CA THR A 253 -27.45 0.27 -16.21
C THR A 253 -27.08 -0.76 -15.14
N LEU A 254 -28.05 -1.59 -14.75
CA LEU A 254 -27.81 -2.73 -13.87
C LEU A 254 -26.98 -3.82 -14.57
N ALA A 255 -27.07 -3.90 -15.91
CA ALA A 255 -26.24 -4.80 -16.71
C ALA A 255 -24.74 -4.51 -16.52
N ALA A 256 -24.32 -3.24 -16.60
CA ALA A 256 -22.91 -2.88 -16.38
C ALA A 256 -22.43 -3.16 -14.96
N LEU A 257 -23.30 -2.98 -13.95
CA LEU A 257 -22.98 -3.30 -12.55
C LEU A 257 -22.87 -4.83 -12.33
N ARG A 258 -23.74 -5.63 -12.97
CA ARG A 258 -23.65 -7.11 -12.96
C ARG A 258 -22.40 -7.60 -13.69
N ASP A 259 -22.05 -6.98 -14.81
CA ASP A 259 -20.82 -7.26 -15.55
C ASP A 259 -19.59 -7.06 -14.64
N LEU A 260 -19.51 -5.93 -13.94
CA LEU A 260 -18.44 -5.67 -12.97
C LEU A 260 -18.38 -6.74 -11.87
N GLN A 261 -19.53 -7.13 -11.32
CA GLN A 261 -19.63 -8.17 -10.29
C GLN A 261 -19.17 -9.55 -10.81
N SER A 262 -19.45 -9.87 -12.08
CA SER A 262 -19.04 -11.14 -12.68
C SER A 262 -17.56 -11.19 -13.08
N ARG A 263 -16.96 -10.04 -13.44
CA ARG A 263 -15.58 -9.94 -13.90
C ARG A 263 -14.55 -10.03 -12.77
N TYR A 264 -14.93 -9.62 -11.56
CA TYR A 264 -14.00 -9.50 -10.43
C TYR A 264 -14.60 -10.10 -9.15
N GLU A 265 -14.02 -11.19 -8.65
CA GLU A 265 -14.45 -11.83 -7.39
C GLU A 265 -14.23 -10.92 -6.18
N GLN A 266 -13.23 -10.04 -6.24
CA GLN A 266 -12.83 -9.12 -5.16
C GLN A 266 -13.81 -7.95 -4.96
N VAL A 267 -14.87 -7.85 -5.77
CA VAL A 267 -15.93 -6.82 -5.66
C VAL A 267 -16.66 -6.89 -4.32
N GLN A 268 -16.58 -8.00 -3.60
CA GLN A 268 -17.07 -8.09 -2.22
C GLN A 268 -16.48 -7.01 -1.29
N LEU A 269 -15.27 -6.51 -1.57
CA LEU A 269 -14.63 -5.41 -0.82
C LEU A 269 -15.37 -4.07 -0.94
N ILE A 270 -16.15 -3.89 -2.02
CA ILE A 270 -16.95 -2.69 -2.31
C ILE A 270 -18.45 -3.01 -2.35
N ALA A 271 -18.87 -4.08 -1.65
CA ALA A 271 -20.27 -4.50 -1.61
C ALA A 271 -21.25 -3.38 -1.21
N PRO A 272 -20.99 -2.51 -0.20
CA PRO A 272 -21.93 -1.45 0.14
C PRO A 272 -22.01 -0.37 -0.95
N GLU A 273 -20.89 -0.01 -1.58
CA GLU A 273 -20.88 0.95 -2.69
C GLU A 273 -21.57 0.41 -3.94
N LEU A 274 -21.39 -0.89 -4.24
CA LEU A 274 -22.09 -1.55 -5.34
C LEU A 274 -23.61 -1.56 -5.11
N LYS A 275 -24.06 -1.90 -3.89
CA LYS A 275 -25.49 -1.84 -3.54
C LYS A 275 -26.06 -0.43 -3.66
N ALA A 276 -25.32 0.58 -3.19
CA ALA A 276 -25.73 1.98 -3.34
C ALA A 276 -25.84 2.40 -4.82
N ALA A 277 -24.92 1.93 -5.68
CA ALA A 277 -24.99 2.17 -7.12
C ALA A 277 -26.19 1.45 -7.77
N GLN A 278 -26.49 0.21 -7.37
CA GLN A 278 -27.67 -0.53 -7.84
C GLN A 278 -28.96 0.19 -7.43
N HIS A 279 -29.08 0.55 -6.15
CA HIS A 279 -30.22 1.30 -5.62
C HIS A 279 -30.44 2.63 -6.37
N ALA A 280 -29.36 3.34 -6.72
CA ALA A 280 -29.45 4.58 -7.48
C ALA A 280 -30.04 4.39 -8.89
N VAL A 281 -29.83 3.22 -9.53
CA VAL A 281 -30.46 2.90 -10.83
C VAL A 281 -31.97 2.69 -10.67
N TYR A 282 -32.40 1.98 -9.62
CA TYR A 282 -33.83 1.80 -9.32
C TYR A 282 -34.51 3.13 -8.97
N GLU A 283 -33.86 3.98 -8.18
CA GLU A 283 -34.36 5.32 -7.86
C GLU A 283 -34.48 6.18 -9.12
N ALA A 284 -33.46 6.18 -9.99
CA ALA A 284 -33.53 6.91 -11.27
C ALA A 284 -34.66 6.41 -12.18
N ALA A 285 -34.92 5.09 -12.20
CA ALA A 285 -36.04 4.51 -12.93
C ALA A 285 -37.39 4.93 -12.32
N TYR A 286 -37.50 4.96 -10.99
CA TYR A 286 -38.70 5.44 -10.30
C TYR A 286 -39.00 6.91 -10.61
N GLN A 287 -37.98 7.79 -10.55
CA GLN A 287 -38.13 9.20 -10.89
C GLN A 287 -38.51 9.40 -12.37
N SER A 288 -37.93 8.59 -13.27
CA SER A 288 -38.27 8.61 -14.70
C SER A 288 -39.72 8.17 -14.95
N TYR A 289 -40.23 7.22 -14.16
CA TYR A 289 -41.65 6.84 -14.16
C TYR A 289 -42.53 7.97 -13.61
N LEU A 290 -42.22 8.55 -12.46
CA LEU A 290 -43.01 9.64 -11.85
C LEU A 290 -43.14 10.85 -12.77
N ALA A 291 -42.11 11.18 -13.54
CA ALA A 291 -42.15 12.24 -14.54
C ALA A 291 -43.21 11.99 -15.64
N GLN A 292 -43.47 10.73 -15.96
CA GLN A 292 -44.43 10.29 -16.98
C GLN A 292 -45.79 9.90 -16.39
N SER A 293 -45.86 9.61 -15.09
CA SER A 293 -47.06 9.17 -14.37
C SER A 293 -48.23 10.12 -14.55
N ALA A 294 -49.43 9.54 -14.64
CA ALA A 294 -50.71 10.25 -14.63
C ALA A 294 -51.01 10.95 -13.29
N GLY A 295 -50.25 10.66 -12.23
CA GLY A 295 -50.40 11.23 -10.89
C GLY A 295 -51.41 10.49 -10.01
N ASP A 296 -51.62 9.20 -10.27
CA ASP A 296 -52.39 8.32 -9.40
C ASP A 296 -51.51 7.88 -8.22
N LYS A 297 -51.71 8.50 -7.05
CA LYS A 297 -50.88 8.27 -5.87
C LYS A 297 -50.80 6.80 -5.44
N ALA A 298 -51.91 6.06 -5.54
CA ALA A 298 -51.96 4.66 -5.12
C ALA A 298 -51.14 3.78 -6.07
N LEU A 299 -51.16 4.09 -7.36
CA LEU A 299 -50.33 3.40 -8.35
C LEU A 299 -48.86 3.80 -8.20
N ASP A 300 -48.56 5.08 -7.99
CA ASP A 300 -47.20 5.58 -7.81
C ASP A 300 -46.52 4.95 -6.59
N GLU A 301 -47.21 4.90 -5.45
CA GLU A 301 -46.74 4.20 -4.25
C GLU A 301 -46.53 2.71 -4.50
N PHE A 302 -47.46 2.06 -5.21
CA PHE A 302 -47.32 0.65 -5.58
C PHE A 302 -46.10 0.39 -6.47
N VAL A 303 -45.85 1.24 -7.47
CA VAL A 303 -44.66 1.13 -8.35
C VAL A 303 -43.36 1.29 -7.53
N GLY A 304 -43.34 2.18 -6.55
CA GLY A 304 -42.21 2.27 -5.60
C GLY A 304 -41.94 0.94 -4.88
N HIS A 305 -43.00 0.29 -4.38
CA HIS A 305 -42.88 -1.03 -3.75
C HIS A 305 -42.49 -2.14 -4.71
N LEU A 306 -42.97 -2.09 -5.95
CA LEU A 306 -42.59 -3.03 -7.01
C LEU A 306 -41.09 -2.94 -7.31
N LEU A 307 -40.54 -1.73 -7.43
CA LEU A 307 -39.11 -1.52 -7.68
C LEU A 307 -38.25 -1.95 -6.49
N THR A 308 -38.67 -1.67 -5.26
CA THR A 308 -37.98 -2.18 -4.05
C THR A 308 -37.98 -3.71 -4.01
N TYR A 309 -39.10 -4.35 -4.38
CA TYR A 309 -39.17 -5.79 -4.46
C TYR A 309 -38.22 -6.34 -5.54
N ALA A 310 -38.20 -5.70 -6.72
CA ALA A 310 -37.37 -6.09 -7.85
C ALA A 310 -35.87 -5.94 -7.57
N GLU A 311 -35.48 -4.95 -6.76
CA GLU A 311 -34.09 -4.78 -6.29
C GLU A 311 -33.58 -6.01 -5.52
N THR A 312 -34.46 -6.70 -4.77
CA THR A 312 -34.07 -7.86 -3.94
C THR A 312 -34.27 -9.19 -4.64
N HIS A 313 -35.36 -9.36 -5.41
CA HIS A 313 -35.79 -10.66 -5.95
C HIS A 313 -35.61 -10.77 -7.47
N GLY A 314 -35.26 -9.68 -8.16
CA GLY A 314 -35.05 -9.63 -9.60
C GLY A 314 -36.17 -8.93 -10.38
N PRO A 315 -35.96 -8.68 -11.68
CA PRO A 315 -36.78 -7.76 -12.48
C PRO A 315 -38.09 -8.36 -13.01
N ARG A 316 -38.33 -9.66 -12.83
CA ARG A 316 -39.40 -10.39 -13.53
C ARG A 316 -40.79 -10.06 -12.97
N VAL A 317 -41.70 -9.69 -13.87
CA VAL A 317 -43.12 -9.45 -13.61
C VAL A 317 -43.95 -10.30 -14.56
N GLU A 318 -44.97 -10.98 -14.06
CA GLU A 318 -45.87 -11.79 -14.87
C GLU A 318 -47.20 -11.09 -15.13
N VAL A 319 -47.71 -11.17 -16.35
CA VAL A 319 -49.07 -10.76 -16.72
C VAL A 319 -49.88 -12.03 -16.95
N ARG A 320 -50.95 -12.20 -16.17
CA ARG A 320 -51.83 -13.37 -16.19
C ARG A 320 -53.25 -12.94 -16.58
N PHE A 321 -53.96 -13.82 -17.27
CA PHE A 321 -55.37 -13.63 -17.60
C PHE A 321 -56.23 -14.63 -16.85
N PHE A 322 -57.40 -14.17 -16.41
CA PHE A 322 -58.44 -15.01 -15.84
C PHE A 322 -59.78 -14.63 -16.47
N HIS A 323 -60.48 -15.63 -16.99
CA HIS A 323 -61.74 -15.46 -17.68
C HIS A 323 -62.87 -16.09 -16.86
N ASP A 324 -63.71 -15.24 -16.26
CA ASP A 324 -64.92 -15.63 -15.53
C ASP A 324 -66.14 -15.53 -16.46
N PHE A 325 -66.60 -16.65 -16.98
CA PHE A 325 -67.83 -16.75 -17.75
C PHE A 325 -68.93 -17.45 -16.93
N PRO A 326 -69.80 -16.69 -16.23
CA PRO A 326 -70.72 -17.25 -15.22
C PRO A 326 -71.98 -17.89 -15.81
N GLN A 327 -72.28 -17.65 -17.09
CA GLN A 327 -73.53 -18.08 -17.72
C GLN A 327 -73.34 -19.41 -18.46
N ASP A 328 -74.32 -20.30 -18.36
CA ASP A 328 -74.31 -21.56 -19.12
C ASP A 328 -74.46 -21.27 -20.64
N PRO A 329 -73.47 -21.67 -21.47
CA PRO A 329 -73.52 -21.50 -22.92
C PRO A 329 -74.79 -22.05 -23.57
N GLN A 330 -75.29 -23.18 -23.08
CA GLN A 330 -76.50 -23.81 -23.64
C GLN A 330 -77.74 -22.94 -23.40
N VAL A 331 -77.81 -22.31 -22.23
CA VAL A 331 -78.92 -21.41 -21.87
C VAL A 331 -78.87 -20.16 -22.74
N LEU A 332 -77.71 -19.55 -22.92
CA LEU A 332 -77.53 -18.37 -23.78
C LEU A 332 -77.92 -18.65 -25.23
N ASP A 333 -77.45 -19.75 -25.77
CA ASP A 333 -77.74 -20.18 -27.13
C ASP A 333 -79.23 -20.49 -27.31
N SER A 334 -79.90 -21.00 -26.27
CA SER A 334 -81.34 -21.26 -26.31
C SER A 334 -82.18 -19.98 -26.48
N ILE A 335 -81.72 -18.83 -25.96
CA ILE A 335 -82.42 -17.55 -26.08
C ILE A 335 -82.51 -17.13 -27.55
N VAL A 336 -81.41 -17.31 -28.30
CA VAL A 336 -81.38 -16.99 -29.73
C VAL A 336 -82.13 -18.05 -30.54
N LYS A 337 -81.98 -19.35 -30.21
CA LYS A 337 -82.68 -20.46 -30.89
C LYS A 337 -84.20 -20.36 -30.79
N LYS A 338 -84.75 -19.92 -29.65
CA LYS A 338 -86.20 -19.73 -29.45
C LYS A 338 -86.82 -18.68 -30.38
N ASN A 339 -86.01 -17.81 -30.97
CA ASN A 339 -86.47 -16.78 -31.91
C ASN A 339 -86.35 -17.28 -33.36
N GLU A 340 -87.21 -18.23 -33.73
CA GLU A 340 -87.20 -18.91 -35.05
C GLU A 340 -87.17 -17.93 -36.24
N LYS A 341 -87.86 -16.79 -36.12
CA LYS A 341 -87.92 -15.75 -37.16
C LYS A 341 -86.56 -15.09 -37.48
N TYR A 342 -85.67 -15.01 -36.50
CA TYR A 342 -84.40 -14.28 -36.61
C TYR A 342 -83.17 -15.15 -36.32
N PHE A 343 -83.36 -16.47 -36.25
CA PHE A 343 -82.28 -17.44 -36.06
C PHE A 343 -81.72 -17.88 -37.42
N LEU A 344 -80.45 -17.61 -37.68
CA LEU A 344 -79.79 -17.91 -38.97
C LEU A 344 -78.89 -19.15 -38.91
N GLY A 345 -79.18 -20.07 -37.99
CA GLY A 345 -78.43 -21.32 -37.78
C GLY A 345 -77.32 -21.19 -36.73
N ALA A 346 -76.46 -22.22 -36.64
CA ALA A 346 -75.43 -22.35 -35.59
C ALA A 346 -74.46 -21.16 -35.51
N ARG A 347 -74.20 -20.46 -36.61
CA ARG A 347 -73.40 -19.23 -36.65
C ARG A 347 -73.98 -18.06 -35.85
N SER A 348 -75.28 -18.06 -35.57
CA SER A 348 -75.95 -17.03 -34.75
C SER A 348 -75.80 -17.26 -33.25
N LEU A 349 -75.22 -18.38 -32.83
CA LEU A 349 -75.06 -18.70 -31.42
C LEU A 349 -73.98 -17.79 -30.82
N PRO A 350 -74.30 -17.01 -29.78
CA PRO A 350 -73.36 -16.04 -29.23
C PRO A 350 -72.19 -16.72 -28.52
N SER A 351 -72.43 -17.82 -27.79
CA SER A 351 -71.43 -18.42 -26.87
C SER A 351 -70.08 -18.71 -27.54
N GLN A 352 -70.10 -19.17 -28.80
CA GLN A 352 -68.91 -19.52 -29.58
C GLN A 352 -67.95 -18.35 -29.85
N TYR A 353 -68.39 -17.10 -29.69
CA TYR A 353 -67.55 -15.91 -29.91
C TYR A 353 -66.94 -15.36 -28.61
N PHE A 354 -67.46 -15.78 -27.45
CA PHE A 354 -66.98 -15.36 -26.14
C PHE A 354 -66.11 -16.41 -25.46
N LEU A 355 -66.12 -17.65 -25.95
CA LEU A 355 -65.39 -18.79 -25.36
C LEU A 355 -64.39 -19.38 -26.35
N GLY A 356 -63.41 -20.14 -25.85
CA GLY A 356 -62.45 -20.87 -26.67
C GLY A 356 -61.47 -19.96 -27.42
N ALA A 357 -61.12 -20.35 -28.65
CA ALA A 357 -60.06 -19.68 -29.42
C ALA A 357 -60.28 -18.16 -29.60
N PRO A 358 -61.48 -17.64 -29.94
CA PRO A 358 -61.71 -16.21 -30.05
C PRO A 358 -61.43 -15.42 -28.76
N ALA A 359 -61.72 -16.00 -27.59
CA ALA A 359 -61.40 -15.37 -26.31
C ALA A 359 -59.89 -15.33 -26.07
N ARG A 360 -59.21 -16.47 -26.29
CA ARG A 360 -57.75 -16.58 -26.12
C ARG A 360 -56.97 -15.68 -27.06
N GLU A 361 -57.42 -15.51 -28.30
CA GLU A 361 -56.80 -14.58 -29.24
C GLU A 361 -56.88 -13.13 -28.76
N ARG A 362 -58.02 -12.72 -28.19
CA ARG A 362 -58.18 -11.37 -27.61
C ARG A 362 -57.35 -11.17 -26.35
N GLU A 363 -57.35 -12.14 -25.44
CA GLU A 363 -56.50 -12.13 -24.23
C GLU A 363 -55.01 -12.01 -24.61
N LYS A 364 -54.55 -12.82 -25.57
CA LYS A 364 -53.18 -12.77 -26.08
C LYS A 364 -52.85 -11.40 -26.66
N ALA A 365 -53.69 -10.88 -27.56
CA ALA A 365 -53.46 -9.59 -28.21
C ALA A 365 -53.43 -8.45 -27.19
N LEU A 366 -54.33 -8.45 -26.20
CA LEU A 366 -54.33 -7.46 -25.13
C LEU A 366 -53.08 -7.60 -24.24
N GLY A 367 -52.72 -8.83 -23.85
CA GLY A 367 -51.56 -9.13 -23.03
C GLY A 367 -50.25 -8.67 -23.66
N GLU A 368 -50.03 -9.00 -24.93
CA GLU A 368 -48.85 -8.58 -25.69
C GLU A 368 -48.75 -7.05 -25.77
N ARG A 369 -49.88 -6.36 -25.96
CA ARG A 369 -49.91 -4.89 -26.00
C ARG A 369 -49.62 -4.25 -24.65
N ILE A 370 -50.18 -4.79 -23.57
CA ILE A 370 -49.91 -4.31 -22.21
C ILE A 370 -48.43 -4.52 -21.88
N VAL A 371 -47.90 -5.72 -22.11
CA VAL A 371 -46.47 -6.01 -21.92
C VAL A 371 -45.61 -5.04 -22.72
N SER A 372 -45.89 -4.85 -24.01
CA SER A 372 -45.14 -3.90 -24.86
C SER A 372 -45.14 -2.49 -24.29
N LYS A 373 -46.30 -1.98 -23.84
CA LYS A 373 -46.41 -0.61 -23.32
C LYS A 373 -45.79 -0.44 -21.94
N LEU A 374 -45.95 -1.40 -21.05
CA LEU A 374 -45.28 -1.38 -19.74
C LEU A 374 -43.77 -1.48 -19.89
N SER A 375 -43.26 -2.30 -20.82
CA SER A 375 -41.84 -2.41 -21.13
C SER A 375 -41.24 -1.16 -21.79
N GLU A 376 -42.03 -0.27 -22.38
CA GLU A 376 -41.53 1.03 -22.87
C GLU A 376 -41.25 2.01 -21.72
N MET A 377 -41.94 1.87 -20.58
CA MET A 377 -41.81 2.79 -19.44
C MET A 377 -40.62 2.48 -18.53
N PHE A 378 -40.13 1.24 -18.56
CA PHE A 378 -39.06 0.78 -17.67
C PHE A 378 -37.91 0.17 -18.47
N PRO A 379 -36.64 0.44 -18.09
CA PRO A 379 -35.51 -0.28 -18.62
C PRO A 379 -35.63 -1.80 -18.35
N LYS A 380 -35.29 -2.62 -19.36
CA LYS A 380 -35.41 -4.10 -19.28
C LYS A 380 -34.60 -4.73 -18.15
N ASP A 381 -33.52 -4.07 -17.74
CA ASP A 381 -32.65 -4.49 -16.66
C ASP A 381 -33.25 -4.22 -15.27
N VAL A 382 -34.23 -3.32 -15.17
CA VAL A 382 -34.94 -2.92 -13.94
C VAL A 382 -36.24 -3.70 -13.78
N LEU A 383 -37.10 -3.72 -14.80
CA LEU A 383 -38.34 -4.51 -14.83
C LEU A 383 -38.53 -5.18 -16.19
N GLU A 384 -38.93 -6.44 -16.16
CA GLU A 384 -39.18 -7.25 -17.35
C GLU A 384 -40.55 -7.91 -17.24
N PHE A 385 -41.46 -7.51 -18.12
CA PHE A 385 -42.84 -7.98 -18.15
C PHE A 385 -42.97 -9.17 -19.10
N HIS A 386 -43.58 -10.25 -18.63
CA HIS A 386 -43.79 -11.48 -19.40
C HIS A 386 -45.26 -11.87 -19.38
N LEU A 387 -45.83 -12.18 -20.54
CA LEU A 387 -47.16 -12.79 -20.62
C LEU A 387 -47.04 -14.26 -20.21
N ALA A 388 -47.75 -14.64 -19.15
CA ALA A 388 -47.84 -16.03 -18.71
C ALA A 388 -48.66 -16.86 -19.72
N PRO A 389 -48.50 -18.20 -19.73
CA PRO A 389 -49.37 -19.07 -20.52
C PRO A 389 -50.84 -18.78 -20.21
N LEU A 390 -51.65 -18.63 -21.26
CA LEU A 390 -53.09 -18.45 -21.11
C LEU A 390 -53.73 -19.73 -20.52
N PRO A 391 -54.77 -19.60 -19.69
CA PRO A 391 -55.39 -20.78 -19.08
C PRO A 391 -55.99 -21.70 -20.15
N GLU A 392 -56.02 -23.00 -19.89
CA GLU A 392 -56.55 -23.97 -20.86
C GLU A 392 -58.07 -23.90 -20.94
N LYS A 393 -58.73 -23.54 -19.83
CA LYS A 393 -60.19 -23.49 -19.71
C LYS A 393 -60.66 -22.18 -19.10
N GLU A 394 -61.88 -21.78 -19.43
CA GLU A 394 -62.58 -20.69 -18.75
C GLU A 394 -62.94 -21.12 -17.31
N ASN A 395 -63.06 -20.15 -16.41
CA ASN A 395 -63.38 -20.36 -14.99
C ASN A 395 -62.36 -21.20 -14.21
N GLU A 396 -61.15 -21.42 -14.73
CA GLU A 396 -60.07 -22.11 -14.03
C GLU A 396 -59.49 -21.20 -12.93
N PRO A 397 -59.48 -21.61 -11.64
CA PRO A 397 -59.07 -20.74 -10.55
C PRO A 397 -57.65 -20.20 -10.77
N PRO A 398 -57.38 -18.92 -10.43
CA PRO A 398 -56.07 -18.33 -10.63
C PRO A 398 -55.02 -19.09 -9.81
N ALA A 399 -53.90 -19.42 -10.46
CA ALA A 399 -52.75 -20.04 -9.79
C ALA A 399 -52.16 -19.08 -8.74
N GLU A 400 -51.55 -19.66 -7.69
CA GLU A 400 -50.94 -18.88 -6.61
C GLU A 400 -49.85 -17.93 -7.14
N VAL A 401 -49.79 -16.74 -6.53
CA VAL A 401 -48.91 -15.65 -6.94
C VAL A 401 -47.56 -15.82 -6.26
N THR A 402 -46.58 -16.37 -6.98
CA THR A 402 -45.21 -16.62 -6.48
C THR A 402 -44.24 -15.45 -6.66
N GLY A 403 -44.65 -14.43 -7.41
CA GLY A 403 -43.85 -13.23 -7.74
C GLY A 403 -44.77 -12.07 -8.14
N PRO A 404 -44.21 -10.87 -8.44
CA PRO A 404 -45.00 -9.73 -8.87
C PRO A 404 -45.86 -10.09 -10.09
N THR A 405 -47.18 -10.02 -9.93
CA THR A 405 -48.12 -10.51 -10.94
C THR A 405 -49.25 -9.50 -11.18
N LEU A 406 -49.42 -9.10 -12.44
CA LEU A 406 -50.59 -8.39 -12.92
C LEU A 406 -51.62 -9.40 -13.43
N THR A 407 -52.68 -9.61 -12.67
CA THR A 407 -53.80 -10.48 -13.05
C THR A 407 -54.90 -9.62 -13.66
N ILE A 408 -55.23 -9.89 -14.92
CA ILE A 408 -56.35 -9.28 -15.63
C ILE A 408 -57.49 -10.28 -15.63
N SER A 409 -58.47 -10.03 -14.76
CA SER A 409 -59.69 -10.82 -14.70
C SER A 409 -60.73 -10.15 -15.59
N HIS A 410 -61.37 -10.89 -16.49
CA HIS A 410 -62.50 -10.37 -17.26
C HIS A 410 -63.72 -11.28 -17.13
N LYS A 411 -64.88 -10.62 -17.11
CA LYS A 411 -66.17 -11.24 -16.90
C LYS A 411 -67.17 -10.70 -17.90
N GLU A 412 -67.71 -11.60 -18.72
CA GLU A 412 -68.72 -11.31 -19.71
C GLU A 412 -70.08 -11.81 -19.25
N THR A 413 -71.10 -10.96 -19.37
CA THR A 413 -72.49 -11.34 -19.12
C THR A 413 -73.34 -10.89 -20.28
N LEU A 414 -73.85 -11.85 -21.06
CA LEU A 414 -74.71 -11.60 -22.20
C LEU A 414 -76.13 -11.33 -21.74
N SER A 415 -76.72 -10.25 -22.26
CA SER A 415 -78.11 -9.87 -21.99
C SER A 415 -78.64 -8.92 -23.06
N GLY A 416 -79.95 -8.65 -23.04
CA GLY A 416 -80.61 -7.76 -24.01
C GLY A 416 -80.70 -8.35 -25.42
N GLY A 417 -81.93 -8.50 -25.93
CA GLY A 417 -82.15 -9.00 -27.30
C GLY A 417 -82.21 -7.86 -28.32
N PHE A 418 -81.37 -7.90 -29.34
CA PHE A 418 -81.32 -6.91 -30.40
C PHE A 418 -81.57 -7.58 -31.75
N VAL A 419 -82.44 -6.98 -32.59
CA VAL A 419 -82.70 -7.48 -33.95
C VAL A 419 -82.15 -6.47 -34.94
N GLY A 420 -81.22 -6.90 -35.79
CA GLY A 420 -80.53 -6.01 -36.73
C GLY A 420 -79.74 -6.75 -37.80
N GLY A 421 -79.01 -5.99 -38.62
CA GLY A 421 -78.23 -6.50 -39.74
C GLY A 421 -79.06 -6.89 -40.98
N ALA A 422 -78.35 -7.23 -42.06
CA ALA A 422 -78.91 -7.76 -43.30
C ALA A 422 -78.25 -9.12 -43.60
N PRO A 423 -78.97 -10.26 -43.65
CA PRO A 423 -80.37 -10.44 -43.24
C PRO A 423 -80.57 -10.18 -41.74
N LYS A 424 -81.82 -9.90 -41.33
CA LYS A 424 -82.16 -9.62 -39.92
C LYS A 424 -81.86 -10.84 -39.06
N SER A 425 -80.97 -10.69 -38.08
CA SER A 425 -80.66 -11.70 -37.06
C SER A 425 -80.92 -11.15 -35.67
N MET A 426 -81.19 -12.05 -34.72
CA MET A 426 -81.15 -11.72 -33.30
C MET A 426 -79.70 -11.79 -32.80
N TYR A 427 -79.34 -10.83 -31.96
CA TYR A 427 -78.07 -10.72 -31.25
C TYR A 427 -78.32 -10.47 -29.77
N LEU A 428 -77.31 -10.78 -28.95
CA LEU A 428 -77.29 -10.43 -27.53
C LEU A 428 -76.24 -9.33 -27.31
N GLY A 429 -76.55 -8.36 -26.47
CA GLY A 429 -75.54 -7.43 -25.95
C GLY A 429 -74.68 -8.10 -24.88
N ALA A 430 -73.59 -7.44 -24.48
CA ALA A 430 -72.69 -7.91 -23.46
C ALA A 430 -72.34 -6.82 -22.45
N THR A 431 -72.44 -7.15 -21.17
CA THR A 431 -71.73 -6.43 -20.11
C THR A 431 -70.34 -7.05 -20.00
N VAL A 432 -69.31 -6.25 -20.19
CA VAL A 432 -67.92 -6.67 -20.01
C VAL A 432 -67.36 -5.95 -18.80
N ARG A 433 -66.95 -6.70 -17.78
CA ARG A 433 -66.24 -6.19 -16.60
C ARG A 433 -64.82 -6.69 -16.64
N MET A 434 -63.84 -5.81 -16.44
CA MET A 434 -62.43 -6.19 -16.38
C MET A 434 -61.81 -5.60 -15.12
N ASP A 435 -61.12 -6.44 -14.36
CA ASP A 435 -60.45 -6.09 -13.11
C ASP A 435 -58.96 -6.39 -13.27
N ALA A 436 -58.13 -5.35 -13.25
CA ALA A 436 -56.68 -5.46 -13.29
C ALA A 436 -56.13 -5.37 -11.88
N ARG A 437 -55.67 -6.49 -11.33
CA ARG A 437 -55.07 -6.56 -9.99
C ARG A 437 -53.58 -6.82 -10.11
N PHE A 438 -52.77 -5.85 -9.73
CA PHE A 438 -51.33 -6.00 -9.62
C PHE A 438 -50.99 -6.36 -8.17
N GLN A 439 -50.47 -7.55 -7.94
CA GLN A 439 -50.15 -8.07 -6.60
C GLN A 439 -48.66 -8.37 -6.44
N LEU A 440 -48.12 -8.00 -5.28
CA LEU A 440 -46.82 -8.45 -4.80
C LEU A 440 -47.01 -9.63 -3.82
N PRO A 441 -46.01 -10.53 -3.70
CA PRO A 441 -46.05 -11.59 -2.67
C PRO A 441 -46.10 -11.09 -1.22
N SER A 442 -45.85 -9.81 -0.98
CA SER A 442 -45.92 -9.14 0.32
C SER A 442 -47.32 -8.62 0.69
N ASP A 443 -48.37 -9.18 0.10
CA ASP A 443 -49.80 -8.82 0.26
C ASP A 443 -50.19 -7.39 -0.16
N ARG A 444 -49.27 -6.63 -0.78
CA ARG A 444 -49.61 -5.33 -1.38
C ARG A 444 -50.21 -5.55 -2.76
N SER A 445 -51.34 -4.90 -3.03
CA SER A 445 -51.93 -4.90 -4.37
C SER A 445 -52.49 -3.55 -4.77
N HIS A 446 -52.49 -3.29 -6.07
CA HIS A 446 -53.19 -2.20 -6.71
C HIS A 446 -54.26 -2.78 -7.65
N GLU A 447 -55.47 -2.22 -7.59
CA GLU A 447 -56.62 -2.70 -8.36
C GLU A 447 -57.19 -1.59 -9.22
N TYR A 448 -57.52 -1.93 -10.46
CA TYR A 448 -58.24 -1.08 -11.38
C TYR A 448 -59.46 -1.83 -11.92
N HIS A 449 -60.61 -1.18 -11.86
CA HIS A 449 -61.89 -1.75 -12.28
C HIS A 449 -62.41 -1.02 -13.51
N PHE A 450 -62.85 -1.78 -14.50
CA PHE A 450 -63.48 -1.31 -15.72
C PHE A 450 -64.78 -2.05 -15.97
N GLY A 451 -65.78 -1.34 -16.47
CA GLY A 451 -67.06 -1.94 -16.84
C GLY A 451 -67.65 -1.20 -18.02
N ALA A 452 -68.03 -1.94 -19.05
CA ALA A 452 -68.70 -1.39 -20.21
C ALA A 452 -69.90 -2.25 -20.60
N TRP A 453 -71.00 -1.58 -20.91
CA TRP A 453 -72.11 -2.18 -21.63
C TRP A 453 -71.89 -2.01 -23.13
N LYS A 454 -71.98 -3.09 -23.88
CA LYS A 454 -71.79 -3.10 -25.33
C LYS A 454 -73.02 -3.67 -26.01
N ASN A 455 -73.61 -2.87 -26.90
CA ASN A 455 -74.67 -3.30 -27.79
C ASN A 455 -74.07 -3.81 -29.12
N PRO A 456 -74.75 -4.77 -29.79
CA PRO A 456 -74.34 -5.22 -31.12
C PRO A 456 -74.32 -4.05 -32.12
N SER A 457 -73.19 -3.84 -32.78
CA SER A 457 -73.02 -2.81 -33.81
C SER A 457 -73.06 -3.47 -35.20
N TYR A 458 -74.03 -3.04 -36.01
CA TYR A 458 -74.17 -3.44 -37.42
C TYR A 458 -74.04 -2.19 -38.29
N ALA A 459 -73.32 -2.30 -39.41
CA ALA A 459 -73.15 -1.18 -40.33
C ALA A 459 -74.50 -0.87 -41.00
N ILE A 460 -74.98 0.37 -40.81
CA ILE A 460 -76.23 0.84 -41.39
C ILE A 460 -75.97 1.19 -42.87
N GLY A 461 -76.58 0.45 -43.79
CA GLY A 461 -76.52 0.76 -45.23
C GLY A 461 -75.49 -0.01 -46.06
N GLU A 462 -74.85 -1.05 -45.54
CA GLU A 462 -73.98 -1.92 -46.34
C GLU A 462 -74.81 -2.85 -47.25
N GLU A 463 -74.46 -2.93 -48.55
CA GLU A 463 -75.04 -3.90 -49.51
C GLU A 463 -74.66 -5.36 -49.19
N LYS A 464 -73.64 -5.55 -48.34
CA LYS A 464 -73.10 -6.88 -48.00
C LYS A 464 -73.76 -7.44 -46.75
N PRO A 465 -73.93 -8.79 -46.68
CA PRO A 465 -74.48 -9.41 -45.49
C PRO A 465 -73.65 -9.10 -44.24
N THR A 466 -74.33 -8.75 -43.14
CA THR A 466 -73.68 -8.58 -41.83
C THR A 466 -73.10 -9.91 -41.37
N GLU A 467 -71.77 -9.98 -41.24
CA GLU A 467 -71.10 -11.16 -40.70
C GLU A 467 -71.23 -11.19 -39.18
N ILE A 468 -72.02 -12.13 -38.66
CA ILE A 468 -72.25 -12.32 -37.22
C ILE A 468 -70.94 -12.38 -36.39
N PRO A 469 -69.88 -13.10 -36.82
CA PRO A 469 -68.60 -13.10 -36.12
C PRO A 469 -68.01 -11.69 -35.96
N LYS A 470 -68.14 -10.82 -36.97
CA LYS A 470 -67.63 -9.45 -36.92
C LYS A 470 -68.42 -8.57 -35.96
N VAL A 471 -69.73 -8.81 -35.79
CA VAL A 471 -70.56 -8.06 -34.84
C VAL A 471 -70.12 -8.35 -33.40
N TYR A 472 -70.01 -9.63 -33.03
CA TYR A 472 -69.55 -10.03 -31.70
C TYR A 472 -68.07 -9.72 -31.46
N GLY A 473 -67.23 -9.87 -32.49
CA GLY A 473 -65.82 -9.48 -32.47
C GLY A 473 -65.65 -8.00 -32.15
N ARG A 474 -66.22 -7.10 -32.96
CA ARG A 474 -66.17 -5.64 -32.73
C ARG A 474 -66.66 -5.26 -31.33
N MET A 475 -67.73 -5.91 -30.86
CA MET A 475 -68.29 -5.62 -29.54
C MET A 475 -67.27 -5.87 -28.41
N MET A 476 -66.52 -6.97 -28.52
CA MET A 476 -65.48 -7.34 -27.55
C MET A 476 -64.19 -6.58 -27.76
N ASP A 477 -63.76 -6.41 -29.01
CA ASP A 477 -62.57 -5.63 -29.36
C ASP A 477 -62.71 -4.19 -28.85
N ASP A 478 -63.87 -3.56 -29.07
CA ASP A 478 -64.15 -2.21 -28.56
C ASP A 478 -64.16 -2.14 -27.02
N ALA A 479 -64.51 -3.23 -26.32
CA ALA A 479 -64.45 -3.26 -24.85
C ALA A 479 -63.00 -3.38 -24.36
N PHE A 480 -62.23 -4.29 -24.95
CA PHE A 480 -60.83 -4.53 -24.62
C PHE A 480 -59.95 -3.32 -24.99
N GLU A 481 -60.24 -2.64 -26.10
CA GLU A 481 -59.57 -1.39 -26.49
C GLU A 481 -59.84 -0.24 -25.52
N GLN A 482 -61.09 -0.11 -25.07
CA GLN A 482 -61.44 0.90 -24.07
C GLN A 482 -60.75 0.62 -22.74
N PHE A 483 -60.78 -0.63 -22.27
CA PHE A 483 -60.05 -1.06 -21.09
C PHE A 483 -58.55 -0.76 -21.22
N PHE A 484 -57.91 -1.16 -22.32
CA PHE A 484 -56.50 -0.91 -22.57
C PHE A 484 -56.15 0.58 -22.50
N THR A 485 -56.95 1.40 -23.17
CA THR A 485 -56.74 2.85 -23.24
C THR A 485 -56.92 3.51 -21.88
N GLU A 486 -57.98 3.16 -21.15
CA GLU A 486 -58.26 3.74 -19.83
C GLU A 486 -57.28 3.26 -18.76
N TYR A 487 -56.92 1.97 -18.78
CA TYR A 487 -55.92 1.41 -17.89
C TYR A 487 -54.56 2.09 -18.10
N LEU A 488 -54.05 2.17 -19.34
CA LEU A 488 -52.75 2.82 -19.60
C LEU A 488 -52.76 4.33 -19.31
N ARG A 489 -53.92 4.98 -19.42
CA ARG A 489 -54.06 6.39 -19.02
C ARG A 489 -53.85 6.61 -17.52
N LYS A 490 -53.99 5.57 -16.68
CA LYS A 490 -53.59 5.62 -15.27
C LYS A 490 -52.08 5.55 -15.08
N TRP A 491 -51.38 4.88 -15.99
CA TRP A 491 -49.93 4.72 -15.92
C TRP A 491 -49.15 5.90 -16.47
N SER A 492 -49.64 6.56 -17.53
CA SER A 492 -48.91 7.68 -18.12
C SER A 492 -49.80 8.81 -18.65
N LYS A 493 -49.24 10.03 -18.66
CA LYS A 493 -49.86 11.23 -19.23
C LYS A 493 -49.87 11.23 -20.76
N LYS A 494 -48.95 10.51 -21.40
CA LYS A 494 -48.86 10.42 -22.86
C LYS A 494 -49.92 9.46 -23.38
N LYS A 495 -50.63 9.88 -24.42
CA LYS A 495 -51.62 9.06 -25.13
C LYS A 495 -50.93 8.06 -26.04
#